data_AF-A0A2R5ERS4-F1
#
_entry.id   AF-A0A2R5ERS4-F1
#
_cell.length_a   1.000
_cell.length_b   1.000
_cell.length_c   1.000
_cell.angle_alpha   90.00
_cell.angle_beta   90.00
_cell.angle_gamma   90.00
#
_symmetry.space_group_name_H-M   'P 1'
#
loop_
_entity.id
_entity.type
_entity.pdbx_description
1 polymer ?
#
loop_
_entity_poly.entity_id
_entity_poly.type
_entity_poly.pdbx_seq_one_letter_code
_entity_poly.pdbx_strand_id
1 'polypeptide(L)'
;MYVFQQKVAELREIEPVVYTICLSLTDNEQAACAVAKRALTALFQDNEFWILDARNRRPYILKQCLRSQMGQETTNFQKKQAAAGI
;
A
#
# COMPACT_ATOMS: atom_id res chain seq x y z
N MET A 1 16.29 -12.08 10.97
CA MET A 1 16.37 -11.01 9.96
C MET A 1 15.99 -11.62 8.62
N TYR A 2 14.93 -11.15 7.97
CA TYR A 2 14.48 -11.70 6.69
C TYR A 2 15.44 -11.34 5.56
N VAL A 3 15.71 -12.29 4.68
CA VAL A 3 16.41 -12.06 3.41
C VAL A 3 15.41 -11.45 2.41
N PHE A 4 15.87 -10.61 1.48
CA PHE A 4 15.04 -9.94 0.46
C PHE A 4 13.99 -10.86 -0.17
N GLN A 5 14.40 -12.05 -0.61
CA GLN A 5 13.51 -13.01 -1.27
C GLN A 5 12.39 -13.53 -0.35
N GLN A 6 12.66 -13.68 0.95
CA GLN A 6 11.63 -14.10 1.91
C GLN A 6 10.59 -13.00 2.14
N LYS A 7 11.03 -11.74 2.24
CA LYS A 7 10.11 -10.60 2.32
C LYS A 7 9.19 -10.52 1.10
N VAL A 8 9.74 -10.75 -0.09
CA VAL A 8 8.96 -10.76 -1.34
C VAL A 8 7.96 -11.91 -1.35
N ALA A 9 8.35 -13.11 -0.91
CA ALA A 9 7.46 -14.26 -0.81
C ALA A 9 6.28 -13.98 0.14
N GLU A 10 6.54 -13.48 1.35
CA GLU A 10 5.47 -13.14 2.29
C GLU A 10 4.56 -12.03 1.77
N LEU A 11 5.10 -11.01 1.09
CA LEU A 11 4.29 -9.96 0.47
C LEU A 11 3.39 -10.50 -0.64
N ARG A 12 3.85 -11.46 -1.44
CA ARG A 12 3.02 -12.13 -2.45
C ARG A 12 1.86 -12.90 -1.83
N GLU A 13 2.05 -13.51 -0.67
CA GLU A 13 0.96 -14.21 0.03
C GLU A 13 -0.13 -13.25 0.51
N ILE A 14 0.24 -12.02 0.92
CA ILE A 14 -0.73 -11.01 1.38
C ILE A 14 -1.19 -10.03 0.29
N GLU A 15 -0.61 -10.08 -0.91
CA GLU A 15 -0.95 -9.23 -2.04
C GLU A 15 -2.45 -9.26 -2.38
N PRO A 16 -3.14 -10.43 -2.45
CA PRO A 16 -4.58 -10.46 -2.72
C PRO A 16 -5.39 -9.71 -1.65
N VAL A 17 -4.99 -9.83 -0.37
CA VAL A 17 -5.65 -9.14 0.75
C VAL A 17 -5.47 -7.63 0.62
N VAL A 18 -4.24 -7.18 0.35
CA VAL A 18 -3.93 -5.76 0.12
C VAL A 18 -4.73 -5.21 -1.06
N TYR A 19 -4.79 -5.96 -2.16
CA TYR A 19 -5.56 -5.57 -3.34
C TYR A 19 -7.06 -5.45 -3.03
N THR A 20 -7.67 -6.45 -2.37
CA THR A 20 -9.11 -6.40 -2.01
C THR A 20 -9.43 -5.21 -1.10
N ILE A 21 -8.56 -4.92 -0.13
CA ILE A 21 -8.72 -3.74 0.72
C ILE A 21 -8.65 -2.47 -0.13
N CYS A 22 -7.63 -2.33 -0.98
CA CYS A 22 -7.47 -1.16 -1.83
C CYS A 22 -8.64 -0.99 -2.82
N LEU A 23 -9.14 -2.08 -3.40
CA LEU A 23 -10.31 -2.05 -4.27
C LEU A 23 -11.56 -1.57 -3.54
N SER A 24 -11.73 -1.94 -2.27
CA SER A 24 -12.84 -1.46 -1.44
C SER A 24 -12.72 0.03 -1.07
N LEU A 25 -11.52 0.60 -1.23
CA LEU A 25 -11.20 1.99 -0.90
C LEU A 25 -11.18 2.91 -2.13
N THR A 26 -11.19 2.37 -3.35
CA THR A 26 -11.01 3.15 -4.58
C THR A 26 -12.15 2.92 -5.57
N ASP A 27 -12.36 3.87 -6.48
CA ASP A 27 -13.48 3.82 -7.43
C ASP A 27 -13.29 2.80 -8.57
N ASN A 28 -12.07 2.38 -8.87
CA ASN A 28 -11.76 1.48 -9.98
C ASN A 28 -10.51 0.63 -9.75
N GLU A 29 -10.37 -0.41 -10.58
CA GLU A 29 -9.28 -1.38 -10.49
C GLU A 29 -7.89 -0.76 -10.74
N GLN A 30 -7.77 0.21 -11.66
CA GLN A 30 -6.49 0.87 -11.92
C GLN A 30 -6.00 1.64 -10.68
N ALA A 31 -6.90 2.36 -10.01
CA ALA A 31 -6.61 3.07 -8.77
C ALA A 31 -6.27 2.08 -7.65
N ALA A 32 -7.03 0.99 -7.52
CA ALA A 32 -6.77 -0.07 -6.55
C ALA A 32 -5.36 -0.64 -6.70
N CYS A 33 -4.97 -1.02 -7.92
CA CYS A 33 -3.63 -1.52 -8.24
C CYS A 33 -2.53 -0.52 -7.86
N ALA A 34 -2.72 0.77 -8.17
CA ALA A 34 -1.75 1.82 -7.84
C ALA A 34 -1.61 2.06 -6.33
N VAL A 35 -2.70 1.96 -5.57
CA VAL A 35 -2.67 2.02 -4.09
C VAL A 35 -2.03 0.76 -3.51
N ALA A 36 -2.41 -0.43 -3.98
CA ALA A 36 -1.89 -1.70 -3.52
C ALA A 36 -0.36 -1.81 -3.71
N LYS A 37 0.15 -1.42 -4.89
CA LYS A 37 1.60 -1.39 -5.16
C LYS A 37 2.35 -0.50 -4.17
N ARG A 38 1.79 0.66 -3.83
CA ARG A 38 2.40 1.58 -2.86
C ARG A 38 2.33 1.03 -1.44
N ALA A 39 1.20 0.44 -1.05
CA ALA A 39 1.06 -0.21 0.25
C ALA A 39 2.08 -1.36 0.42
N LEU A 40 2.21 -2.25 -0.58
CA LEU A 40 3.19 -3.34 -0.57
C LEU A 40 4.63 -2.83 -0.52
N THR A 41 4.96 -1.81 -1.31
CA THR A 41 6.30 -1.18 -1.28
C THR A 41 6.60 -0.59 0.09
N ALA A 42 5.62 0.06 0.72
CA ALA A 42 5.80 0.65 2.03
C ALA A 42 5.96 -0.43 3.13
N LEU A 43 5.14 -1.50 3.10
CA LEU A 43 5.29 -2.64 4.00
C LEU A 43 6.65 -3.33 3.85
N PHE A 44 7.19 -3.39 2.62
CA PHE A 44 8.52 -3.93 2.38
C PHE A 44 9.61 -3.17 3.14
N GLN A 45 9.54 -1.84 3.11
CA GLN A 45 10.49 -0.92 3.73
C GLN A 45 10.29 -0.79 5.25
N ASP A 46 9.11 -1.12 5.75
CA ASP A 46 8.74 -0.92 7.15
C ASP A 46 9.24 -2.06 8.05
N ASN A 47 10.24 -1.76 8.88
CA ASN A 47 10.79 -2.73 9.83
C ASN A 47 9.80 -3.15 10.92
N GLU A 48 8.84 -2.27 11.29
CA GLU A 48 7.84 -2.59 12.31
C GLU A 48 6.93 -3.72 11.83
N PHE A 49 6.53 -3.70 10.55
CA PHE A 49 5.75 -4.78 9.95
C PHE A 49 6.43 -6.15 10.07
N TRP A 50 7.76 -6.21 9.91
CA TRP A 50 8.52 -7.48 9.93
C TRP A 50 8.73 -8.06 11.33
N ILE A 51 8.62 -7.25 12.38
CA ILE A 51 8.72 -7.71 13.78
C ILE A 51 7.35 -8.05 14.39
N LEU A 52 6.25 -7.69 13.71
CA LEU A 52 4.91 -8.02 14.17
C LEU A 52 4.59 -9.51 14.00
N ASP A 53 3.95 -10.04 15.04
CA ASP A 53 3.32 -11.35 15.01
C ASP A 53 2.18 -11.41 13.97
N ALA A 54 1.92 -12.58 13.41
CA ALA A 54 0.93 -12.78 12.35
C ALA A 54 -0.46 -12.23 12.72
N ARG A 55 -0.85 -12.32 14.01
CA ARG A 55 -2.12 -11.78 14.50
C ARG A 55 -2.22 -10.25 14.38
N ASN A 56 -1.10 -9.54 14.51
CA ASN A 56 -1.04 -8.08 14.46
C ASN A 56 -0.76 -7.54 13.05
N ARG A 57 -0.36 -8.38 12.10
CA ARG A 57 -0.08 -7.97 10.72
C ARG A 57 -1.33 -7.52 9.97
N ARG A 58 -2.49 -8.17 10.16
CA ARG A 58 -3.75 -7.79 9.48
C ARG A 58 -4.20 -6.35 9.76
N PRO A 59 -4.35 -5.90 11.03
CA PRO A 59 -4.72 -4.52 11.31
C PRO A 59 -3.63 -3.53 10.82
N TYR A 60 -2.36 -3.95 10.83
CA TYR A 60 -1.26 -3.15 10.27
C TYR A 60 -1.40 -2.92 8.76
N ILE A 61 -1.69 -3.99 8.02
CA ILE A 61 -1.89 -3.95 6.57
C ILE A 61 -3.03 -2.99 6.22
N LEU A 62 -4.16 -3.07 6.93
CA LEU A 62 -5.30 -2.16 6.72
C LEU A 62 -4.89 -0.70 6.94
N LYS A 63 -4.22 -0.40 8.05
CA LYS A 63 -3.70 0.94 8.36
C LYS A 63 -2.77 1.44 7.26
N GLN A 64 -1.91 0.58 6.73
CA GLN A 64 -0.98 0.94 5.67
C GLN A 64 -1.67 1.18 4.32
N CYS A 65 -2.72 0.41 4.00
CA CYS A 65 -3.54 0.64 2.80
C CYS A 65 -4.24 2.01 2.86
N LEU A 66 -4.85 2.36 4.00
CA LEU A 66 -5.49 3.66 4.22
C LEU A 66 -4.49 4.82 4.07
N ARG A 67 -3.31 4.70 4.68
CA ARG A 67 -2.23 5.69 4.51
C ARG A 67 -1.80 5.86 3.05
N SER A 68 -1.68 4.74 2.33
CA SER A 68 -1.26 4.73 0.92
C SER A 68 -2.31 5.34 -0.02
N GLN A 69 -3.59 5.23 0.34
CA GLN A 69 -4.69 5.90 -0.34
C GLN A 69 -4.63 7.42 -0.11
N MET A 70 -4.59 7.88 1.15
CA MET A 70 -4.58 9.31 1.50
C MET A 70 -3.38 10.06 0.92
N GLY A 71 -2.22 9.41 0.76
CA GLY A 71 -1.06 9.99 0.08
C GLY A 71 -1.28 10.30 -1.42
N GLN A 72 -2.38 9.86 -2.04
CA GLN A 72 -2.77 10.28 -3.40
C GLN A 72 -3.29 11.71 -3.45
N GLU A 73 -4.02 12.15 -2.43
CA GLU A 73 -4.71 13.45 -2.48
C GLU A 73 -3.68 14.58 -2.57
N THR A 74 -2.62 14.54 -1.77
CA THR A 74 -1.54 15.54 -1.83
C THR A 74 -0.77 15.55 -3.14
N THR A 75 -0.57 14.39 -3.79
CA THR A 75 0.22 14.31 -5.04
C THR A 75 -0.61 14.64 -6.29
N ASN A 76 -1.89 14.25 -6.32
CA ASN A 76 -2.79 14.57 -7.44
C ASN A 76 -3.24 16.03 -7.44
N PHE A 77 -3.36 16.68 -6.27
CA PHE A 77 -3.56 18.13 -6.19
C PHE A 77 -2.37 18.92 -6.76
N GLN A 78 -1.13 18.46 -6.54
CA GLN A 78 0.06 19.08 -7.12
C GLN A 78 0.16 18.85 -8.64
N LYS A 79 -0.12 17.65 -9.13
CA LYS A 79 -0.13 17.36 -10.57
C LYS A 79 -1.23 18.10 -11.34
N LYS A 80 -2.42 18.27 -10.76
CA LYS A 80 -3.50 19.06 -11.39
C LYS A 80 -3.18 20.56 -11.45
N GLN A 81 -2.53 21.13 -10.44
CA GLN A 81 -2.07 22.53 -10.49
C GLN A 81 -0.96 22.76 -11.53
N ALA A 82 -0.04 21.81 -11.71
CA ALA A 82 1.03 21.91 -12.72
C ALA A 82 0.53 21.72 -14.16
N ALA A 83 -0.56 20.97 -14.38
CA ALA A 83 -1.14 20.73 -15.70
C ALA A 83 -2.18 21.79 -16.13
N ALA A 84 -2.71 22.56 -15.19
CA ALA A 84 -3.68 23.63 -15.44
C ALA A 84 -3.04 25.02 -15.58
N GLY A 85 -1.74 25.07 -15.92
CA GLY A 85 -0.92 26.29 -16.03
C GLY A 85 -1.68 27.51 -16.55
N ILE A 86 -2.13 28.31 -15.59
CA ILE A 86 -2.28 29.76 -15.60
C ILE A 86 -0.96 30.31 -15.07
#